data_AF-A0A7W5E5L1-F1
#
_entry.id   AF-A0A7W5E5L1-F1
#
_cell.length_a   1.000
_cell.length_b   1.000
_cell.length_c   1.000
_cell.angle_alpha   90.00
_cell.angle_beta   90.00
_cell.angle_gamma   90.00
#
_symmetry.space_group_name_H-M   'P 1'
#
loop_
_entity.id
_entity.type
_entity.pdbx_description
1 polymer ?
#
loop_
_entity_poly.entity_id
_entity_poly.type
_entity_poly.pdbx_seq_one_letter_code
_entity_poly.pdbx_strand_id
1 'polypeptide(L)'
;MANRNKQQLFDHYRKSAAVAGMSHPEGSLTCPLCWEPASFDTLSVEHIIPGSVGGNRIVLTCTTCNNTHGSLYDSHLSQFQKTKDGFNGQGTLPVILEVLGKRVTANIEWGDGFKNINIVGEASNPAEVAAMQADAEAGRFGELNLTINYGYIKNRFQTGLLRCAYLSLYKCFGYEYACTEIVQVLRRRICDMNQETPRLGSFIGAFRNGAVPYSDPYFIVPGNVNGVQFFMVAIRLKKQTESYHFVYMPAPCDRSDEFFEMMERCPRDNDGATLTIPHQLVFT
;
A
#
# COMPACT_ATOMS: atom_id res chain seq x y z
N MET A 1 -6.08 -4.15 28.35
CA MET A 1 -4.80 -4.12 27.59
C MET A 1 -4.79 -3.04 26.51
N ALA A 2 -5.82 -2.92 25.67
CA ALA A 2 -5.87 -1.91 24.59
C ALA A 2 -5.64 -0.45 25.05
N ASN A 3 -6.24 -0.04 26.17
CA ASN A 3 -6.11 1.34 26.67
C ASN A 3 -4.68 1.67 27.18
N ARG A 4 -3.95 0.67 27.72
CA ARG A 4 -2.58 0.83 28.19
C ARG A 4 -1.60 1.06 27.03
N ASN A 5 -1.80 0.35 25.93
CA ASN A 5 -0.98 0.53 24.72
C ASN A 5 -1.23 1.89 24.06
N LYS A 6 -2.49 2.36 24.04
CA LYS A 6 -2.86 3.69 23.54
C LYS A 6 -2.17 4.79 24.35
N GLN A 7 -2.22 4.72 25.68
CA GLN A 7 -1.56 5.70 26.56
C GLN A 7 -0.05 5.74 26.33
N GLN A 8 0.61 4.58 26.24
CA GLN A 8 2.05 4.51 26.00
C GLN A 8 2.46 5.17 24.67
N LEU A 9 1.70 4.91 23.60
CA LEU A 9 1.94 5.57 22.32
C LEU A 9 1.71 7.08 22.41
N PHE A 10 0.65 7.50 23.12
CA PHE A 10 0.35 8.92 23.30
C PHE A 10 1.47 9.65 24.02
N ASP A 11 1.95 9.10 25.15
CA ASP A 11 3.04 9.69 25.92
C ASP A 11 4.35 9.73 25.12
N HIS A 12 4.63 8.68 24.33
CA HIS A 12 5.79 8.62 23.45
C HIS A 12 5.74 9.74 22.39
N TYR A 13 4.60 9.89 21.70
CA TYR A 13 4.45 10.92 20.68
C TYR A 13 4.40 12.33 21.25
N ARG A 14 3.91 12.52 22.48
CA ARG A 14 4.01 13.82 23.17
C ARG A 14 5.45 14.24 23.45
N LYS A 15 6.30 13.29 23.85
CA LYS A 15 7.74 13.56 24.05
C LYS A 15 8.41 13.93 22.74
N SER A 16 8.16 13.15 21.69
CA SER A 16 8.66 13.40 20.34
C SER A 16 8.22 14.78 19.80
N ALA A 17 6.96 15.15 20.00
CA ALA A 17 6.46 16.49 19.65
C ALA A 17 7.22 17.61 20.38
N ALA A 18 7.46 17.43 21.68
CA ALA A 18 8.20 18.41 22.46
C ALA A 18 9.65 18.58 21.98
N VAL A 19 10.31 17.47 21.60
CA VAL A 19 11.66 17.49 21.01
C VAL A 19 11.64 18.20 19.64
N ALA A 20 10.61 17.98 18.84
CA ALA A 20 10.40 18.66 17.56
C ALA A 20 9.99 20.15 17.70
N GLY A 21 9.90 20.69 18.93
CA GLY A 21 9.48 22.08 19.18
C GLY A 21 8.00 22.33 18.89
N MET A 22 7.17 21.28 18.80
CA MET A 22 5.74 21.39 18.55
C MET A 22 4.97 21.64 19.85
N SER A 23 4.00 22.56 19.77
CA SER A 23 3.04 22.80 20.85
C SER A 23 1.69 22.15 20.52
N HIS A 24 1.06 21.58 21.54
CA HIS A 24 -0.27 21.01 21.44
C HIS A 24 -1.16 21.52 22.58
N PRO A 25 -2.47 21.69 22.34
CA PRO A 25 -3.43 21.82 23.42
C PRO A 25 -3.28 20.68 24.44
N GLU A 26 -3.58 20.98 25.71
CA GLU A 26 -3.52 19.97 26.77
C GLU A 26 -4.39 18.75 26.42
N GLY A 27 -3.86 17.56 26.66
CA GLY A 27 -4.57 16.31 26.37
C GLY A 27 -4.73 15.98 24.87
N SER A 28 -3.98 16.64 23.98
CA SER A 28 -4.05 16.41 22.53
C SER A 28 -2.70 16.12 21.88
N LEU A 29 -2.76 15.61 20.64
CA LEU A 29 -1.65 15.43 19.72
C LEU A 29 -2.07 15.84 18.30
N THR A 30 -1.13 16.28 17.48
CA THR A 30 -1.37 16.52 16.05
C THR A 30 -1.40 15.21 15.29
N CYS A 31 -2.52 14.84 14.68
CA CYS A 31 -2.59 13.63 13.86
C CYS A 31 -1.50 13.68 12.76
N PRO A 32 -0.63 12.66 12.64
CA PRO A 32 0.46 12.68 11.67
C PRO A 32 -0.03 12.68 10.21
N LEU A 33 -1.27 12.26 9.96
CA LEU A 33 -1.84 12.19 8.61
C LEU A 33 -2.46 13.53 8.19
N CYS A 34 -3.52 13.99 8.86
CA CYS A 34 -4.18 15.24 8.48
C CYS A 34 -3.48 16.50 8.99
N TRP A 35 -2.56 16.37 9.96
CA TRP A 35 -1.90 17.48 10.64
C TRP A 35 -2.83 18.37 11.49
N GLU A 36 -4.00 17.84 11.87
CA GLU A 36 -4.95 18.51 12.77
C GLU A 36 -4.81 18.01 14.22
N PRO A 37 -5.05 18.87 15.23
CA PRO A 37 -5.11 18.44 16.63
C PRO A 37 -6.22 17.41 16.86
N ALA A 38 -5.91 16.38 17.65
CA ALA A 38 -6.85 15.37 18.11
C ALA A 38 -6.65 15.11 19.60
N SER A 39 -7.74 15.15 20.37
CA SER A 39 -7.73 14.79 21.79
C SER A 39 -7.42 13.31 21.98
N PHE A 40 -6.94 12.93 23.17
CA PHE A 40 -6.70 11.53 23.52
C PHE A 40 -7.88 10.62 23.15
N ASP A 41 -9.12 11.04 23.41
CA ASP A 41 -10.32 10.23 23.15
C ASP A 41 -10.61 10.03 21.66
N THR A 42 -10.32 11.02 20.82
CA THR A 42 -10.57 10.97 19.37
C THR A 42 -9.41 10.34 18.57
N LEU A 43 -8.26 10.12 19.21
CA LEU A 43 -7.19 9.29 18.68
C LEU A 43 -7.58 7.81 18.70
N SER A 44 -7.08 7.08 17.72
CA SER A 44 -7.29 5.64 17.55
C SER A 44 -5.97 4.93 17.31
N VAL A 45 -5.91 3.66 17.69
CA VAL A 45 -4.78 2.78 17.36
C VAL A 45 -4.96 2.31 15.93
N GLU A 46 -4.06 2.73 15.04
CA GLU A 46 -4.12 2.41 13.62
C GLU A 46 -2.97 1.47 13.24
N HIS A 47 -3.26 0.47 12.41
CA HIS A 47 -2.21 -0.38 11.85
C HIS A 47 -1.43 0.39 10.78
N ILE A 48 -0.09 0.33 10.86
CA ILE A 48 0.80 0.92 9.86
C ILE A 48 0.54 0.27 8.49
N ILE A 49 0.63 -1.06 8.47
CA ILE A 49 0.21 -1.92 7.36
C ILE A 49 -1.09 -2.60 7.78
N PRO A 50 -2.13 -2.66 6.94
CA PRO A 50 -3.42 -3.19 7.38
C PRO A 50 -3.34 -4.66 7.79
N GLY A 51 -4.05 -5.02 8.87
CA GLY A 51 -4.11 -6.41 9.33
C GLY A 51 -4.62 -7.40 8.27
N SER A 52 -5.49 -6.93 7.36
CA SER A 52 -6.00 -7.76 6.24
C SER A 52 -4.93 -8.20 5.23
N VAL A 53 -3.74 -7.60 5.27
CA VAL A 53 -2.55 -7.98 4.48
C VAL A 53 -1.35 -8.30 5.38
N GLY A 54 -1.61 -8.78 6.59
CA GLY A 54 -0.59 -9.33 7.48
C GLY A 54 0.21 -8.30 8.29
N GLY A 55 -0.25 -7.04 8.35
CA GLY A 55 0.36 -6.04 9.23
C GLY A 55 -0.05 -6.20 10.70
N ASN A 56 0.87 -5.90 11.61
CA ASN A 56 0.67 -6.04 13.06
C ASN A 56 1.31 -4.92 13.89
N ARG A 57 1.96 -3.94 13.24
CA ARG A 57 2.55 -2.76 13.89
C ARG A 57 1.54 -1.62 13.91
N ILE A 58 1.56 -0.84 14.97
CA ILE A 58 0.53 0.17 15.27
C ILE A 58 1.10 1.54 15.62
N VAL A 59 0.35 2.58 15.29
CA VAL A 59 0.61 4.00 15.60
C VAL A 59 -0.66 4.68 16.11
N LEU A 60 -0.58 5.95 16.50
CA LEU A 60 -1.76 6.77 16.80
C LEU A 60 -2.05 7.75 15.69
N THR A 61 -3.33 7.83 15.32
CA THR A 61 -3.89 8.80 14.38
C THR A 61 -5.30 9.18 14.83
N CYS A 62 -5.87 10.25 14.27
CA CYS A 62 -7.27 10.56 14.56
C CYS A 62 -8.20 9.52 13.93
N THR A 63 -9.34 9.27 14.59
CA THR A 63 -10.34 8.30 14.14
C THR A 63 -10.85 8.61 12.73
N THR A 64 -10.95 9.88 12.37
CA THR A 64 -11.35 10.33 11.02
C THR A 64 -10.39 9.83 9.94
N CYS A 65 -9.08 10.01 10.14
CA CYS A 65 -8.07 9.54 9.18
C CYS A 65 -8.06 8.01 9.11
N ASN A 66 -8.05 7.32 10.25
CA ASN A 66 -8.03 5.85 10.30
C ASN A 66 -9.20 5.25 9.51
N ASN A 67 -10.43 5.74 9.76
CA ASN A 67 -11.62 5.25 9.05
C ASN A 67 -11.60 5.59 7.56
N THR A 68 -11.28 6.84 7.22
CA THR A 68 -11.32 7.33 5.83
C THR A 68 -10.24 6.66 4.99
N HIS A 69 -9.00 6.63 5.47
CA HIS A 69 -7.86 6.03 4.78
C HIS A 69 -7.98 4.52 4.67
N GLY A 70 -8.61 3.84 5.65
CA GLY A 70 -8.91 2.41 5.56
C GLY A 70 -9.76 2.07 4.33
N SER A 71 -10.82 2.83 4.08
CA SER A 71 -11.66 2.63 2.89
C SER A 71 -10.95 3.01 1.59
N LEU A 72 -10.17 4.10 1.61
CA LEU A 72 -9.52 4.66 0.42
C LEU A 72 -8.28 3.89 -0.04
N TYR A 73 -7.49 3.36 0.89
CA TYR A 73 -6.15 2.80 0.60
C TYR A 73 -6.02 1.35 1.02
N ASP A 74 -6.40 1.00 2.25
CA ASP A 74 -6.15 -0.33 2.81
C ASP A 74 -6.91 -1.42 2.03
N SER A 75 -8.11 -1.10 1.55
CA SER A 75 -8.88 -1.96 0.65
C SER A 75 -8.12 -2.27 -0.64
N HIS A 76 -7.40 -1.29 -1.21
CA HIS A 76 -6.64 -1.44 -2.46
C HIS A 76 -5.37 -2.29 -2.27
N LEU A 77 -4.69 -2.18 -1.12
CA LEU A 77 -3.60 -3.10 -0.76
C LEU A 77 -4.11 -4.54 -0.64
N SER A 78 -5.26 -4.71 0.00
CA SER A 78 -5.92 -6.01 0.21
C SER A 78 -6.38 -6.67 -1.08
N GLN A 79 -6.90 -5.89 -2.03
CA GLN A 79 -7.37 -6.36 -3.34
C GLN A 79 -6.21 -6.62 -4.30
N PHE A 80 -5.15 -5.80 -4.26
CA PHE A 80 -3.91 -6.09 -4.97
C PHE A 80 -3.34 -7.45 -4.57
N GLN A 81 -3.21 -7.73 -3.27
CA GLN A 81 -2.67 -9.01 -2.81
C GLN A 81 -3.59 -10.19 -3.16
N LYS A 82 -4.92 -10.03 -3.09
CA LYS A 82 -5.87 -11.07 -3.56
C LYS A 82 -5.72 -11.37 -5.05
N THR A 83 -5.55 -10.33 -5.87
CA THR A 83 -5.33 -10.48 -7.30
C THR A 83 -4.04 -11.24 -7.58
N LYS A 84 -2.96 -10.89 -6.86
CA LYS A 84 -1.68 -11.59 -6.96
C LYS A 84 -1.78 -13.05 -6.49
N ASP A 85 -2.48 -13.32 -5.39
CA ASP A 85 -2.79 -14.67 -4.93
C ASP A 85 -3.48 -15.48 -6.04
N GLY A 86 -4.54 -14.93 -6.65
CA GLY A 86 -5.26 -15.58 -7.74
C GLY A 86 -4.39 -15.89 -8.96
N PHE A 87 -3.49 -14.98 -9.35
CA PHE A 87 -2.52 -15.25 -10.43
C PHE A 87 -1.45 -16.29 -10.07
N ASN A 88 -1.17 -16.47 -8.77
CA ASN A 88 -0.29 -17.52 -8.25
C ASN A 88 -1.06 -18.84 -7.96
N GLY A 89 -2.29 -18.95 -8.45
CA GLY A 89 -3.14 -20.14 -8.26
C GLY A 89 -3.74 -20.32 -6.88
N GLN A 90 -3.77 -19.26 -6.09
CA GLN A 90 -4.38 -19.24 -4.78
C GLN A 90 -5.76 -18.58 -4.87
N GLY A 91 -6.80 -19.40 -5.01
CA GLY A 91 -8.19 -18.97 -5.15
C GLY A 91 -8.59 -18.63 -6.59
N THR A 92 -9.63 -17.80 -6.75
CA THR A 92 -10.20 -17.45 -8.06
C THR A 92 -10.17 -15.95 -8.33
N LEU A 93 -10.02 -15.57 -9.60
CA LEU A 93 -10.12 -14.19 -10.07
C LEU A 93 -11.51 -13.94 -10.69
N PRO A 94 -12.26 -12.92 -10.22
CA PRO A 94 -13.52 -12.55 -10.83
C PRO A 94 -13.27 -11.91 -12.20
N VAL A 95 -14.00 -12.40 -13.20
CA VAL A 95 -13.92 -11.91 -14.57
C VAL A 95 -15.30 -11.69 -15.17
N ILE A 96 -15.38 -10.78 -16.13
CA ILE A 96 -16.55 -10.66 -17.01
C ILE A 96 -16.18 -11.32 -18.32
N LEU A 97 -16.99 -12.29 -18.72
CA LEU A 97 -16.89 -12.99 -19.98
C LEU A 97 -17.95 -12.44 -20.93
N GLU A 98 -17.53 -12.02 -22.12
CA GLU A 98 -18.44 -11.58 -23.17
C GLU A 98 -18.24 -12.40 -24.44
N VAL A 99 -19.32 -13.02 -24.92
CA VAL A 99 -19.35 -13.82 -26.15
C VAL A 99 -20.61 -13.46 -26.93
N LEU A 100 -20.48 -13.10 -28.21
CA LEU A 100 -21.60 -12.73 -29.08
C LEU A 100 -22.52 -11.65 -28.44
N GLY A 101 -21.90 -10.66 -27.78
CA GLY A 101 -22.56 -9.53 -27.11
C GLY A 101 -23.28 -9.88 -25.80
N LYS A 102 -23.15 -11.11 -25.29
CA LYS A 102 -23.76 -11.57 -24.04
C LYS A 102 -22.72 -11.56 -22.93
N ARG A 103 -23.05 -10.97 -21.78
CA ARG A 103 -22.10 -10.79 -20.68
C ARG A 103 -22.48 -11.69 -19.50
N VAL A 104 -21.52 -12.46 -19.01
CA VAL A 104 -21.68 -13.30 -17.81
C VAL A 104 -20.52 -13.09 -16.85
N THR A 105 -20.82 -13.18 -15.56
CA THR A 105 -19.81 -13.20 -14.51
C THR A 105 -19.22 -14.60 -14.43
N ALA A 106 -17.90 -14.71 -14.46
CA ALA A 106 -17.19 -15.95 -14.29
C ALA A 106 -16.04 -15.80 -13.30
N ASN A 107 -15.51 -16.93 -12.87
CA ASN A 107 -14.30 -17.03 -12.06
C ASN A 107 -13.23 -17.74 -12.89
N ILE A 108 -12.01 -17.20 -12.88
CA ILE A 108 -10.83 -17.89 -13.39
C ILE A 108 -10.06 -18.51 -12.23
N GLU A 109 -9.81 -19.80 -12.33
CA GLU A 109 -8.81 -20.50 -11.53
C GLU A 109 -7.52 -20.61 -12.34
N TRP A 110 -6.40 -20.23 -11.73
CA TRP A 110 -5.10 -20.22 -12.36
C TRP A 110 -4.25 -21.38 -11.83
N GLY A 111 -4.21 -22.51 -12.54
CA GLY A 111 -3.48 -23.69 -12.09
C GLY A 111 -2.13 -23.86 -12.78
N ASP A 112 -1.34 -24.82 -12.27
CA ASP A 112 -0.12 -25.27 -12.94
C ASP A 112 -0.49 -26.02 -14.23
N GLY A 113 -0.34 -25.35 -15.37
CA GLY A 113 -0.61 -25.91 -16.70
C GLY A 113 -2.08 -25.86 -17.15
N PHE A 114 -2.99 -25.30 -16.34
CA PHE A 114 -4.39 -25.14 -16.71
C PHE A 114 -4.95 -23.77 -16.31
N LYS A 115 -6.02 -23.35 -16.98
CA LYS A 115 -6.82 -22.18 -16.62
C LYS A 115 -8.28 -22.56 -16.77
N ASN A 116 -9.01 -22.66 -15.66
CA ASN A 116 -10.42 -23.02 -15.67
C ASN A 116 -11.27 -21.76 -15.58
N ILE A 117 -12.23 -21.60 -16.48
CA ILE A 117 -13.21 -20.51 -16.46
C ILE A 117 -14.56 -21.11 -16.06
N ASN A 118 -15.04 -20.74 -14.87
CA ASN A 118 -16.30 -21.23 -14.33
C ASN A 118 -17.32 -20.09 -14.32
N ILE A 119 -18.40 -20.20 -15.10
CA ILE A 119 -19.49 -19.21 -15.10
C ILE A 119 -20.21 -19.27 -13.76
N VAL A 120 -20.32 -18.13 -13.09
CA VAL A 120 -21.03 -18.01 -11.81
C VAL A 120 -22.47 -17.64 -12.13
N GLY A 121 -23.33 -18.66 -12.26
CA GLY A 121 -24.72 -18.50 -12.68
C GLY A 121 -25.52 -17.52 -11.80
N GLU A 122 -25.35 -17.58 -10.48
CA GLU A 122 -26.06 -16.70 -9.52
C GLU A 122 -25.64 -15.22 -9.60
N ALA A 123 -24.41 -14.95 -10.04
CA ALA A 123 -23.88 -13.59 -10.18
C ALA A 123 -24.03 -13.05 -11.61
N SER A 124 -24.70 -13.79 -12.48
CA SER A 124 -24.92 -13.47 -13.90
C SER A 124 -26.40 -13.28 -14.18
N ASN A 125 -26.72 -12.58 -15.27
CA ASN A 125 -28.09 -12.51 -15.75
C ASN A 125 -28.53 -13.90 -16.26
N PRO A 126 -29.56 -14.54 -15.69
CA PRO A 126 -29.97 -15.89 -16.09
C PRO A 126 -30.34 -15.99 -17.58
N ALA A 127 -30.90 -14.92 -18.16
CA ALA A 127 -31.25 -14.88 -19.57
C ALA A 127 -30.01 -14.90 -20.47
N GLU A 128 -28.94 -14.20 -20.08
CA GLU A 128 -27.68 -14.19 -20.83
C GLU A 128 -26.93 -15.51 -20.69
N VAL A 129 -26.97 -16.15 -19.51
CA VAL A 129 -26.41 -17.49 -19.30
C VAL A 129 -27.10 -18.52 -20.18
N ALA A 130 -28.45 -18.55 -20.18
CA ALA A 130 -29.22 -19.47 -21.01
C ALA A 130 -28.99 -19.25 -22.51
N ALA A 131 -28.93 -17.99 -22.94
CA ALA A 131 -28.66 -17.66 -24.34
C ALA A 131 -27.23 -18.06 -24.76
N MET A 132 -26.24 -17.90 -23.88
CA MET A 132 -24.87 -18.33 -24.13
C MET A 132 -24.75 -19.87 -24.20
N GLN A 133 -25.48 -20.60 -23.36
CA GLN A 133 -25.57 -22.07 -23.43
C GLN A 133 -26.19 -22.53 -24.76
N ALA A 134 -27.30 -21.92 -25.17
CA ALA A 134 -27.97 -22.24 -26.44
C ALA A 134 -27.11 -21.93 -27.68
N ASP A 135 -26.27 -20.88 -27.62
CA ASP A 135 -25.28 -20.59 -28.67
C ASP A 135 -24.20 -21.66 -28.72
N ALA A 136 -23.67 -22.09 -27.58
CA ALA A 136 -22.66 -23.14 -27.50
C ALA A 136 -23.18 -24.49 -27.99
N GLU A 137 -24.40 -24.91 -27.60
CA GLU A 137 -25.05 -26.14 -28.07
C GLU A 137 -25.29 -26.13 -29.58
N ALA A 138 -25.59 -24.96 -30.14
CA ALA A 138 -25.77 -24.78 -31.57
C ALA A 138 -24.45 -24.59 -32.35
N GLY A 139 -23.29 -24.69 -31.69
CA GLY A 139 -21.97 -24.50 -32.31
C GLY A 139 -21.70 -23.06 -32.77
N ARG A 140 -22.44 -22.07 -32.27
CA ARG A 140 -22.21 -20.65 -32.56
C ARG A 140 -21.14 -20.10 -31.64
N PHE A 141 -19.95 -19.89 -32.20
CA PHE A 141 -18.83 -19.27 -31.51
C PHE A 141 -18.55 -17.87 -32.08
N GLY A 142 -18.11 -16.96 -31.22
CA GLY A 142 -17.67 -15.62 -31.59
C GLY A 142 -16.39 -15.24 -30.86
N GLU A 143 -16.02 -13.97 -30.97
CA GLU A 143 -14.91 -13.43 -30.18
C GLU A 143 -15.21 -13.55 -28.67
N LEU A 144 -14.22 -14.03 -27.92
CA LEU A 144 -14.27 -14.18 -26.48
C LEU A 144 -13.55 -13.00 -25.84
N ASN A 145 -14.31 -12.05 -25.33
CA ASN A 145 -13.80 -10.88 -24.64
C ASN A 145 -13.75 -11.17 -23.14
N LEU A 146 -12.54 -11.14 -22.58
CA LEU A 146 -12.30 -11.40 -21.16
C LEU A 146 -11.84 -10.12 -20.46
N THR A 147 -12.63 -9.64 -19.50
CA THR A 147 -12.26 -8.51 -18.64
C THR A 147 -11.93 -9.00 -17.24
N ILE A 148 -10.68 -8.85 -16.81
CA ILE A 148 -10.24 -9.16 -15.45
C ILE A 148 -10.42 -7.94 -14.56
N ASN A 149 -11.19 -8.06 -13.48
CA ASN A 149 -11.36 -6.99 -12.51
C ASN A 149 -10.38 -7.17 -11.35
N TYR A 150 -9.34 -6.35 -11.33
CA TYR A 150 -8.33 -6.39 -10.27
C TYR A 150 -8.83 -5.88 -8.91
N GLY A 151 -9.98 -5.20 -8.87
CA GLY A 151 -10.57 -4.69 -7.63
C GLY A 151 -9.74 -3.61 -6.91
N TYR A 152 -8.66 -3.11 -7.53
CA TYR A 152 -7.85 -2.03 -7.00
C TYR A 152 -7.53 -0.98 -8.08
N ILE A 153 -7.27 0.25 -7.63
CA ILE A 153 -6.84 1.38 -8.46
C ILE A 153 -5.37 1.63 -8.16
N LYS A 154 -4.52 1.63 -9.20
CA LYS A 154 -3.06 1.74 -9.07
C LYS A 154 -2.62 2.92 -8.21
N ASN A 155 -3.19 4.11 -8.41
CA ASN A 155 -2.85 5.29 -7.63
C ASN A 155 -3.18 5.09 -6.14
N ARG A 156 -4.36 4.54 -5.80
CA ARG A 156 -4.77 4.26 -4.42
C ARG A 156 -3.90 3.19 -3.75
N PHE A 157 -3.51 2.17 -4.50
CA PHE A 157 -2.55 1.17 -4.06
C PHE A 157 -1.18 1.80 -3.72
N GLN A 158 -0.65 2.62 -4.63
CA GLN A 158 0.63 3.31 -4.43
C GLN A 158 0.57 4.32 -3.28
N THR A 159 -0.51 5.09 -3.15
CA THR A 159 -0.73 5.98 -1.99
C THR A 159 -0.84 5.19 -0.70
N GLY A 160 -1.45 4.01 -0.71
CA GLY A 160 -1.48 3.10 0.44
C GLY A 160 -0.08 2.64 0.86
N LEU A 161 0.78 2.28 -0.09
CA LEU A 161 2.18 1.96 0.19
C LEU A 161 2.94 3.16 0.76
N LEU A 162 2.76 4.36 0.17
CA LEU A 162 3.36 5.59 0.68
C LEU A 162 2.90 5.91 2.11
N ARG A 163 1.61 5.76 2.40
CA ARG A 163 1.05 5.90 3.76
C ARG A 163 1.71 4.91 4.72
N CYS A 164 1.83 3.64 4.35
CA CYS A 164 2.49 2.63 5.17
C CYS A 164 3.94 3.02 5.47
N ALA A 165 4.71 3.44 4.44
CA ALA A 165 6.10 3.84 4.59
C ALA A 165 6.27 5.10 5.47
N TYR A 166 5.41 6.10 5.26
CA TYR A 166 5.35 7.30 6.10
C TYR A 166 5.09 6.94 7.57
N LEU A 167 4.10 6.09 7.83
CA LEU A 167 3.75 5.68 9.19
C LEU A 167 4.82 4.78 9.83
N SER A 168 5.54 3.96 9.06
CA SER A 168 6.72 3.22 9.52
C SER A 168 7.82 4.16 10.02
N LEU A 169 8.16 5.21 9.25
CA LEU A 169 9.17 6.18 9.67
C LEU A 169 8.68 7.04 10.84
N TYR A 170 7.42 7.46 10.85
CA TYR A 170 6.80 8.14 11.99
C TYR A 170 6.82 7.27 13.26
N LYS A 171 6.66 5.95 13.14
CA LYS A 171 6.77 5.02 14.27
C LYS A 171 8.16 4.99 14.89
N CYS A 172 9.20 5.17 14.08
CA CYS A 172 10.60 5.15 14.50
C CYS A 172 11.09 6.50 15.00
N PHE A 173 10.74 7.58 14.30
CA PHE A 173 11.33 8.91 14.48
C PHE A 173 10.34 9.97 14.97
N GLY A 174 9.05 9.65 15.05
CA GLY A 174 8.03 10.57 15.56
C GLY A 174 7.90 11.87 14.76
N TYR A 175 7.55 12.95 15.46
CA TYR A 175 7.38 14.28 14.91
C TYR A 175 8.69 14.91 14.42
N GLU A 176 9.85 14.54 14.96
CA GLU A 176 11.15 15.00 14.49
C GLU A 176 11.36 14.68 13.00
N TYR A 177 10.79 13.57 12.54
CA TYR A 177 10.70 13.25 11.11
C TYR A 177 9.50 13.93 10.45
N ALA A 178 8.31 13.73 11.02
CA ALA A 178 7.06 14.11 10.37
C ALA A 178 6.88 15.63 10.18
N CYS A 179 7.47 16.49 11.01
CA CYS A 179 7.30 17.94 10.93
C CYS A 179 8.19 18.63 9.88
N THR A 180 9.10 17.89 9.25
CA THR A 180 10.05 18.46 8.28
C THR A 180 9.35 18.73 6.95
N GLU A 181 9.70 19.82 6.26
CA GLU A 181 8.96 20.28 5.09
C GLU A 181 8.97 19.25 3.95
N ILE A 182 10.11 18.61 3.70
CA ILE A 182 10.23 17.58 2.66
C ILE A 182 9.31 16.38 2.92
N VAL A 183 9.12 16.02 4.19
CA VAL A 183 8.20 14.94 4.59
C VAL A 183 6.74 15.41 4.53
N GLN A 184 6.48 16.67 4.84
CA GLN A 184 5.15 17.28 4.68
C GLN A 184 4.67 17.27 3.22
N VAL A 185 5.57 17.36 2.23
CA VAL A 185 5.23 17.15 0.81
C VAL A 185 4.59 15.77 0.60
N LEU A 186 5.20 14.71 1.15
CA LEU A 186 4.66 13.34 1.05
C LEU A 186 3.35 13.17 1.82
N ARG A 187 3.25 13.76 3.02
CA ARG A 187 2.02 13.72 3.81
C ARG A 187 0.85 14.37 3.05
N ARG A 188 1.06 15.55 2.47
CA ARG A 188 0.06 16.22 1.63
C ARG A 188 -0.33 15.35 0.43
N ARG A 189 0.64 14.67 -0.20
CA ARG A 189 0.38 13.70 -1.27
C ARG A 189 -0.45 12.49 -0.83
N ILE A 190 -0.33 12.05 0.42
CA ILE A 190 -1.18 11.00 1.00
C ILE A 190 -2.62 11.51 1.21
N CYS A 191 -2.80 12.77 1.61
CA CYS A 191 -4.11 13.35 1.87
C CYS A 191 -4.84 13.81 0.61
N ASP A 192 -4.11 14.18 -0.45
CA ASP A 192 -4.68 14.65 -1.72
C ASP A 192 -4.20 13.78 -2.90
N MET A 193 -5.11 12.91 -3.35
CA MET A 193 -4.87 12.01 -4.48
C MET A 193 -4.77 12.73 -5.82
N ASN A 194 -5.27 13.97 -5.93
CA ASN A 194 -5.27 14.74 -7.18
C ASN A 194 -3.93 15.44 -7.44
N GLN A 195 -3.06 15.51 -6.44
CA GLN A 195 -1.70 16.02 -6.66
C GLN A 195 -0.96 15.14 -7.68
N GLU A 196 -0.33 15.73 -8.67
CA GLU A 196 0.46 14.96 -9.65
C GLU A 196 1.90 14.76 -9.18
N THR A 197 2.38 15.64 -8.31
CA THR A 197 3.75 15.66 -7.80
C THR A 197 3.80 15.45 -6.28
N PRO A 198 4.81 14.73 -5.77
CA PRO A 198 5.80 13.95 -6.53
C PRO A 198 5.15 12.71 -7.18
N ARG A 199 5.69 12.27 -8.33
CA ARG A 199 5.16 11.13 -9.08
C ARG A 199 5.44 9.83 -8.34
N LEU A 200 4.39 9.19 -7.81
CA LEU A 200 4.50 7.97 -6.98
C LEU A 200 5.31 6.85 -7.66
N GLY A 201 5.19 6.70 -8.99
CA GLY A 201 5.92 5.68 -9.74
C GLY A 201 7.45 5.83 -9.74
N SER A 202 7.97 7.01 -9.41
CA SER A 202 9.42 7.29 -9.43
C SER A 202 10.15 6.79 -8.18
N PHE A 203 9.43 6.60 -7.07
CA PHE A 203 10.02 6.22 -5.78
C PHE A 203 9.33 5.03 -5.10
N ILE A 204 8.41 4.36 -5.81
CA ILE A 204 7.73 3.15 -5.33
C ILE A 204 8.00 2.00 -6.30
N GLY A 205 8.46 0.87 -5.77
CA GLY A 205 8.74 -0.32 -6.55
C GLY A 205 8.31 -1.62 -5.88
N ALA A 206 8.64 -2.73 -6.53
CA ALA A 206 8.40 -4.08 -6.03
C ALA A 206 9.68 -4.89 -6.17
N PHE A 207 9.94 -5.76 -5.19
CA PHE A 207 11.04 -6.72 -5.31
C PHE A 207 10.66 -7.77 -6.35
N ARG A 208 11.54 -7.97 -7.33
CA ARG A 208 11.45 -9.06 -8.29
C ARG A 208 12.35 -10.18 -7.79
N ASN A 209 11.77 -11.34 -7.48
CA ASN A 209 12.47 -12.57 -7.10
C ASN A 209 13.55 -12.40 -6.02
N GLY A 210 13.21 -12.75 -4.79
CA GLY A 210 14.17 -12.78 -3.70
C GLY A 210 13.50 -13.09 -2.38
N ALA A 211 14.10 -14.00 -1.61
CA ALA A 211 13.70 -14.19 -0.22
C ALA A 211 14.23 -12.99 0.58
N VAL A 212 13.32 -12.21 1.14
CA VAL A 212 13.70 -11.22 2.15
C VAL A 212 13.83 -11.97 3.47
N PRO A 213 14.99 -11.91 4.15
CA PRO A 213 15.26 -12.71 5.35
C PRO A 213 14.57 -12.19 6.62
N TYR A 214 13.61 -11.27 6.49
CA TYR A 214 12.95 -10.59 7.61
C TYR A 214 11.49 -11.00 7.70
N SER A 215 11.07 -11.39 8.91
CA SER A 215 9.68 -11.78 9.19
C SER A 215 8.77 -10.62 9.56
N ASP A 216 9.32 -9.42 9.77
CA ASP A 216 8.55 -8.22 10.10
C ASP A 216 7.74 -7.70 8.91
N PRO A 217 6.60 -7.03 9.14
CA PRO A 217 5.75 -6.54 8.06
C PRO A 217 6.40 -5.38 7.28
N TYR A 218 7.40 -4.71 7.85
CA TYR A 218 8.28 -3.79 7.12
C TYR A 218 9.68 -3.80 7.71
N PHE A 219 10.62 -3.26 6.95
CA PHE A 219 11.96 -2.93 7.42
C PHE A 219 12.49 -1.69 6.70
N ILE A 220 13.41 -0.97 7.33
CA ILE A 220 13.91 0.33 6.86
C ILE A 220 15.40 0.22 6.64
N VAL A 221 15.86 0.64 5.47
CA VAL A 221 17.28 0.63 5.08
C VAL A 221 17.68 2.06 4.70
N PRO A 222 18.67 2.67 5.36
CA PRO A 222 19.20 3.95 4.92
C PRO A 222 20.01 3.77 3.63
N GLY A 223 19.89 4.74 2.73
CA GLY A 223 20.59 4.78 1.46
C GLY A 223 21.15 6.16 1.17
N ASN A 224 22.11 6.21 0.27
CA ASN A 224 22.71 7.44 -0.22
C ASN A 224 23.01 7.28 -1.71
N VAL A 225 22.58 8.24 -2.51
CA VAL A 225 22.99 8.36 -3.92
C VAL A 225 23.46 9.78 -4.13
N ASN A 226 24.71 9.94 -4.58
CA ASN A 226 25.32 11.23 -4.88
C ASN A 226 25.20 12.27 -3.74
N GLY A 227 25.24 11.82 -2.48
CA GLY A 227 25.13 12.67 -1.29
C GLY A 227 23.70 12.93 -0.81
N VAL A 228 22.68 12.54 -1.57
CA VAL A 228 21.27 12.63 -1.14
C VAL A 228 20.93 11.39 -0.32
N GLN A 229 20.62 11.59 0.96
CA GLN A 229 20.26 10.50 1.87
C GLN A 229 18.76 10.21 1.82
N PHE A 230 18.42 8.94 1.93
CA PHE A 230 17.03 8.48 1.94
C PHE A 230 16.87 7.22 2.79
N PHE A 231 15.62 6.87 3.07
CA PHE A 231 15.22 5.59 3.62
C PHE A 231 14.50 4.79 2.55
N MET A 232 14.93 3.55 2.30
CA MET A 232 14.12 2.57 1.61
C MET A 232 13.28 1.83 2.66
N VAL A 233 11.98 2.05 2.64
CA VAL A 233 11.03 1.30 3.47
C VAL A 233 10.50 0.14 2.65
N ALA A 234 10.90 -1.07 2.99
CA ALA A 234 10.39 -2.28 2.38
C ALA A 234 9.18 -2.79 3.16
N ILE A 235 8.09 -3.07 2.45
CA ILE A 235 6.77 -3.42 2.98
C ILE A 235 6.41 -4.82 2.49
N ARG A 236 6.05 -5.70 3.42
CA ARG A 236 5.52 -7.02 3.13
C ARG A 236 3.99 -7.00 3.19
N LEU A 237 3.36 -7.39 2.09
CA LEU A 237 1.93 -7.70 2.05
C LEU A 237 1.76 -9.22 2.05
N LYS A 238 0.92 -9.73 2.94
CA LYS A 238 0.72 -11.18 3.13
C LYS A 238 -0.75 -11.55 3.18
N LYS A 239 -1.12 -12.51 2.34
CA LYS A 239 -2.37 -13.27 2.43
C LYS A 239 -2.07 -14.76 2.23
N GLN A 240 -2.49 -15.35 1.12
CA GLN A 240 -2.12 -16.73 0.78
C GLN A 240 -0.69 -16.79 0.26
N THR A 241 -0.30 -15.77 -0.52
CA THR A 241 1.10 -15.53 -0.90
C THR A 241 1.65 -14.26 -0.26
N GLU A 242 2.96 -14.07 -0.39
CA GLU A 242 3.66 -12.87 0.06
C GLU A 242 4.11 -12.02 -1.13
N SER A 243 4.06 -10.71 -0.96
CA SER A 243 4.69 -9.77 -1.87
C SER A 243 5.45 -8.71 -1.11
N TYR A 244 6.54 -8.24 -1.71
CA TYR A 244 7.40 -7.24 -1.13
C TYR A 244 7.44 -6.03 -2.05
N HIS A 245 7.15 -4.87 -1.46
CA HIS A 245 7.19 -3.57 -2.10
C HIS A 245 8.22 -2.70 -1.38
N PHE A 246 8.69 -1.65 -2.04
CA PHE A 246 9.51 -0.65 -1.37
C PHE A 246 9.06 0.75 -1.75
N VAL A 247 9.27 1.67 -0.81
CA VAL A 247 9.05 3.10 -0.98
C VAL A 247 10.32 3.81 -0.52
N TYR A 248 10.91 4.61 -1.40
CA TYR A 248 11.96 5.53 -0.99
C TYR A 248 11.34 6.76 -0.35
N MET A 249 11.89 7.17 0.78
CA MET A 249 11.44 8.27 1.61
C MET A 249 12.63 9.18 1.88
N PRO A 250 12.48 10.52 1.85
CA PRO A 250 13.59 11.43 2.11
C PRO A 250 14.06 11.28 3.56
N ALA A 251 15.37 11.32 3.78
CA ALA A 251 15.93 11.59 5.11
C ALA A 251 16.02 13.11 5.29
N PRO A 252 15.53 13.69 6.40
CA PRO A 252 15.49 15.14 6.59
C PRO A 252 16.87 15.67 7.02
N CYS A 253 17.82 15.62 6.11
CA CYS A 253 19.17 16.15 6.27
C CYS A 253 19.52 17.08 5.11
N ASP A 254 20.80 17.46 5.02
CA ASP A 254 21.34 18.25 3.92
C ASP A 254 20.98 17.63 2.57
N ARG A 255 20.62 18.49 1.61
CA ARG A 255 20.25 18.14 0.22
C ARG A 255 18.99 17.27 0.07
N SER A 256 18.14 17.21 1.10
CA SER A 256 16.86 16.49 1.04
C SER A 256 15.85 17.11 0.07
N ASP A 257 16.01 18.38 -0.28
CA ASP A 257 15.27 19.08 -1.34
C ASP A 257 15.51 18.50 -2.74
N GLU A 258 16.68 17.92 -3.00
CA GLU A 258 17.02 17.26 -4.26
C GLU A 258 16.40 15.85 -4.39
N PHE A 259 15.78 15.32 -3.33
CA PHE A 259 15.31 13.92 -3.26
C PHE A 259 14.36 13.54 -4.40
N PHE A 260 13.33 14.35 -4.67
CA PHE A 260 12.33 14.01 -5.68
C PHE A 260 12.91 14.08 -7.09
N GLU A 261 13.74 15.08 -7.37
CA GLU A 261 14.42 15.20 -8.66
C GLU A 261 15.35 14.00 -8.92
N MET A 262 16.11 13.59 -7.90
CA MET A 262 16.94 12.41 -7.98
C MET A 262 16.12 11.15 -8.27
N MET A 263 15.01 10.93 -7.54
CA MET A 263 14.16 9.75 -7.74
C MET A 263 13.46 9.73 -9.11
N GLU A 264 13.20 10.89 -9.72
CA GLU A 264 12.65 10.93 -11.08
C GLU A 264 13.67 10.60 -12.18
N ARG A 265 14.98 10.76 -11.88
CA ARG A 265 16.08 10.45 -12.80
C ARG A 265 16.55 9.00 -12.66
N CYS A 266 16.72 8.51 -11.43
CA CYS A 266 17.30 7.19 -11.12
C CYS A 266 16.72 5.99 -11.89
N PRO A 267 15.40 5.86 -12.11
CA PRO A 267 14.83 4.73 -12.84
C PRO A 267 15.32 4.62 -14.29
N ARG A 268 15.71 5.73 -14.92
CA ARG A 268 16.22 5.74 -16.30
C ARG A 268 17.65 5.22 -16.38
N ASP A 269 18.42 5.46 -15.32
CA ASP A 269 19.86 5.21 -15.30
C ASP A 269 20.21 3.81 -14.76
N ASN A 270 19.27 3.13 -14.08
CA ASN A 270 19.55 1.89 -13.33
C ASN A 270 18.50 0.78 -13.54
N ASP A 271 17.78 0.79 -14.67
CA ASP A 271 16.82 -0.29 -14.97
C ASP A 271 17.54 -1.65 -15.02
N GLY A 272 17.03 -2.63 -14.26
CA GLY A 272 17.63 -3.97 -14.13
C GLY A 272 18.79 -4.11 -13.13
N ALA A 273 19.20 -3.04 -12.44
CA ALA A 273 20.24 -3.14 -11.41
C ALA A 273 19.75 -3.92 -10.16
N THR A 274 20.63 -4.75 -9.59
CA THR A 274 20.34 -5.51 -8.36
C THR A 274 20.81 -4.73 -7.13
N LEU A 275 19.88 -4.40 -6.23
CA LEU A 275 20.21 -3.79 -4.94
C LEU A 275 20.51 -4.89 -3.91
N THR A 276 21.70 -4.83 -3.30
CA THR A 276 22.02 -5.68 -2.15
C THR A 276 21.63 -4.95 -0.87
N ILE A 277 20.80 -5.56 -0.03
CA ILE A 277 20.39 -4.98 1.26
C ILE A 277 21.43 -5.33 2.32
N PRO A 278 22.16 -4.35 2.89
CA PRO A 278 23.13 -4.61 3.95
C PRO A 278 22.40 -4.97 5.26
N HIS A 279 22.70 -6.13 5.83
CA HIS A 279 22.06 -6.63 7.06
C HIS A 279 22.29 -5.75 8.30
N GLN A 280 23.37 -4.95 8.32
CA GLN A 280 23.78 -4.20 9.52
C GLN A 280 23.03 -2.88 9.73
N LEU A 281 22.21 -2.44 8.76
CA LEU A 281 21.56 -1.13 8.77
C LEU A 281 20.03 -1.23 8.67
N VAL A 282 19.46 -2.31 9.22
CA VAL A 282 18.02 -2.58 9.14
C VAL A 282 17.32 -2.17 10.43
N PHE A 283 16.37 -1.24 10.34
CA PHE A 283 15.44 -0.90 11.42
C PHE A 283 14.11 -1.63 11.21
N THR A 284 13.52 -2.14 12.29
CA THR A 284 12.23 -2.84 12.32
C THR A 284 11.30 -2.22 13.35
#